data_AF-A0A9E3X5M3-F1
#
_entry.id   AF-A0A9E3X5M3-F1
#
_cell.length_a   1.000
_cell.length_b   1.000
_cell.length_c   1.000
_cell.angle_alpha   90.00
_cell.angle_beta   90.00
_cell.angle_gamma   90.00
#
_symmetry.space_group_name_H-M   'P 1'
#
loop_
_entity.id
_entity.type
_entity.pdbx_description
1 polymer ?
#
loop_
_entity_poly.entity_id
_entity_poly.type
_entity_poly.pdbx_seq_one_letter_code
_entity_poly.pdbx_strand_id
1 'polypeptide(L)'
;NEENPGYQQIIADITAMGEADKLRRSVVFPAGRANRKARYFRYQTAPEPTVSACSMASSPVIFPDGKVMACIGPLLTLAVDHPLVLGNLQHESLATVLDRAEVNPILHMIRVWGPYKLVSLLQQRGFGALLPEEYICNSICDVCYQLMTNEQLVRALHQLADDEEIQKLVAYARLYYLHEPTMVEFCTANHVMPQQL
;
A
#
# COMPACT_ATOMS: atom_id res chain seq x y z
N ASN A 1 -0.20 -2.01 24.81
CA ASN A 1 1.20 -2.48 24.95
C ASN A 1 2.12 -1.46 25.58
N GLU A 2 1.91 -0.15 25.39
CA GLU A 2 2.81 0.85 25.95
C GLU A 2 2.89 0.81 27.48
N GLU A 3 1.79 0.48 28.17
CA GLU A 3 1.78 0.34 29.64
C GLU A 3 2.40 -0.99 30.14
N ASN A 4 2.82 -1.88 29.25
CA ASN A 4 3.41 -3.15 29.67
C ASN A 4 4.82 -2.93 30.25
N PRO A 5 5.14 -3.43 31.46
CA PRO A 5 6.45 -3.23 32.07
C PRO A 5 7.63 -3.73 31.22
N GLY A 6 7.46 -4.87 30.54
CA GLY A 6 8.48 -5.43 29.66
C GLY A 6 8.70 -4.57 28.40
N TYR A 7 7.63 -3.98 27.85
CA TYR A 7 7.75 -3.01 26.76
C TYR A 7 8.53 -1.77 27.21
N GLN A 8 8.17 -1.19 28.37
CA GLN A 8 8.85 -0.02 28.92
C GLN A 8 10.33 -0.27 29.19
N GLN A 9 10.68 -1.47 29.68
CA GLN A 9 12.08 -1.86 29.87
C GLN A 9 12.84 -1.91 28.53
N ILE A 10 12.27 -2.53 27.50
CA ILE A 10 12.91 -2.57 26.16
C ILE A 10 13.14 -1.16 25.62
N ILE A 11 12.17 -0.26 25.76
CA ILE A 11 12.32 1.13 25.33
C ILE A 11 13.41 1.84 26.13
N ALA A 12 13.48 1.63 27.44
CA ALA A 12 14.54 2.19 28.28
C ALA A 12 15.93 1.67 27.88
N ASP A 13 16.06 0.37 27.61
CA ASP A 13 17.31 -0.26 27.20
C ASP A 13 17.81 0.28 25.87
N ILE A 14 16.92 0.37 24.86
CA ILE A 14 17.24 0.97 23.55
C ILE A 14 17.61 2.45 23.71
N THR A 15 16.90 3.17 24.56
CA THR A 15 17.17 4.59 24.81
C THR A 15 18.53 4.80 25.46
N ALA A 16 18.93 3.94 26.39
CA ALA A 16 20.23 3.98 27.04
C ALA A 16 21.39 3.74 26.07
N MET A 17 21.15 3.10 24.92
CA MET A 17 22.15 2.92 23.86
C MET A 17 22.37 4.19 23.00
N GLY A 18 21.62 5.27 23.24
CA GLY A 18 21.82 6.56 22.58
C GLY A 18 21.15 6.72 21.22
N GLU A 19 20.18 5.87 20.87
CA GLU A 19 19.49 5.88 19.58
C GLU A 19 17.97 6.13 19.68
N ALA A 20 17.50 6.65 20.82
CA ALA A 20 16.07 6.81 21.10
C ALA A 20 15.34 7.66 20.05
N ASP A 21 16.00 8.71 19.56
CA ASP A 21 15.51 9.65 18.54
C ASP A 21 15.40 9.01 17.14
N LYS A 22 16.09 7.90 16.90
CA LYS A 22 16.08 7.17 15.63
C LYS A 22 15.15 5.96 15.64
N LEU A 23 14.54 5.63 16.78
CA LEU A 23 13.71 4.45 16.91
C LEU A 23 12.40 4.60 16.12
N ARG A 24 12.30 3.84 15.03
CA ARG A 24 11.05 3.68 14.29
C ARG A 24 10.25 2.52 14.87
N ARG A 25 9.06 2.85 15.38
CA ARG A 25 8.10 1.87 15.89
C ARG A 25 7.06 1.59 14.83
N SER A 26 6.65 0.33 14.70
CA SER A 26 5.58 -0.08 13.80
C SER A 26 4.70 -1.10 14.51
N VAL A 27 3.39 -0.98 14.29
CA VAL A 27 2.43 -1.96 14.78
C VAL A 27 2.48 -3.18 13.85
N VAL A 28 2.71 -4.35 14.43
CA VAL A 28 2.62 -5.63 13.72
C VAL A 28 1.27 -6.28 14.02
N PHE A 29 0.72 -6.99 13.03
CA PHE A 29 -0.53 -7.73 13.18
C PHE A 29 -0.41 -9.12 12.53
N PRO A 30 -1.30 -10.08 12.87
CA PRO A 30 -1.14 -11.46 12.46
C PRO A 30 -1.61 -11.62 11.01
N ALA A 31 -0.73 -12.12 10.14
CA ALA A 31 -1.03 -12.46 8.75
C ALA A 31 -0.55 -13.87 8.41
N GLY A 32 -1.05 -14.44 7.30
CA GLY A 32 -0.72 -15.80 6.87
C GLY A 32 -0.95 -16.84 7.98
N ARG A 33 0.06 -17.66 8.31
CA ARG A 33 -0.05 -18.69 9.37
C ARG A 33 -0.31 -18.10 10.76
N ALA A 34 0.18 -16.89 11.04
CA ALA A 34 -0.03 -16.24 12.33
C ALA A 34 -1.49 -15.84 12.55
N ASN A 35 -2.27 -15.71 11.48
CA ASN A 35 -3.70 -15.39 11.57
C ASN A 35 -4.51 -16.43 12.37
N ARG A 36 -4.04 -17.69 12.44
CA ARG A 36 -4.62 -18.73 13.31
C ARG A 36 -4.61 -18.37 14.80
N LYS A 37 -3.77 -17.41 15.19
CA LYS A 37 -3.61 -16.91 16.55
C LYS A 37 -4.15 -15.48 16.72
N ALA A 38 -4.91 -14.94 15.75
CA ALA A 38 -5.36 -13.55 15.77
C ALA A 38 -6.07 -13.16 17.07
N ARG A 39 -6.91 -14.05 17.62
CA ARG A 39 -7.63 -13.85 18.89
C ARG A 39 -6.77 -13.57 20.13
N TYR A 40 -5.47 -13.90 20.08
CA TYR A 40 -4.56 -13.67 21.20
C TYR A 40 -3.97 -12.26 21.22
N PHE A 41 -4.17 -11.50 20.14
CA PHE A 41 -3.67 -10.15 20.02
C PHE A 41 -4.79 -9.15 20.34
N ARG A 42 -4.43 -8.10 21.08
CA ARG A 42 -5.34 -7.00 21.42
C ARG A 42 -4.78 -5.72 20.81
N TYR A 43 -5.49 -5.19 19.83
CA TYR A 43 -5.12 -3.95 19.15
C TYR A 43 -6.05 -2.84 19.60
N GLN A 44 -5.55 -1.61 19.57
CA GLN A 44 -6.42 -0.45 19.53
C GLN A 44 -6.92 -0.30 18.09
N THR A 45 -8.22 -0.14 17.94
CA THR A 45 -8.87 0.02 16.64
C THR A 45 -9.64 1.34 16.62
N ALA A 46 -9.84 1.88 15.42
CA ALA A 46 -10.62 3.08 15.15
C ALA A 46 -11.37 2.93 13.82
N PRO A 47 -12.52 3.60 13.64
CA PRO A 47 -13.25 3.54 12.38
C PRO A 47 -12.51 4.27 11.25
N GLU A 48 -11.71 5.29 11.56
CA GLU A 48 -10.87 5.95 10.57
C GLU A 48 -9.51 5.26 10.41
N PRO A 49 -9.06 5.00 9.16
CA PRO A 49 -7.74 4.44 8.91
C PRO A 49 -6.62 5.41 9.25
N THR A 50 -5.45 4.87 9.61
CA THR A 50 -4.26 5.68 9.89
C THR A 50 -3.83 6.48 8.65
N VAL A 51 -3.66 7.79 8.81
CA VAL A 51 -3.20 8.71 7.76
C VAL A 51 -1.67 8.73 7.72
N SER A 52 -1.07 7.97 6.82
CA SER A 52 0.38 8.00 6.59
C SER A 52 0.76 7.38 5.25
N ALA A 53 1.72 8.00 4.55
CA ALA A 53 2.29 7.50 3.32
C ALA A 53 3.12 6.22 3.54
N CYS A 54 3.09 5.31 2.58
CA CYS A 54 3.91 4.09 2.63
C CYS A 54 5.24 4.29 1.91
N SER A 55 6.34 4.35 2.66
CA SER A 55 7.68 4.43 2.09
C SER A 55 8.15 3.10 1.46
N MET A 56 7.65 1.96 1.94
CA MET A 56 8.05 0.63 1.44
C MET A 56 7.55 0.37 0.00
N ALA A 57 6.47 1.02 -0.39
CA ALA A 57 5.89 0.87 -1.73
C ALA A 57 6.79 1.44 -2.85
N SER A 58 7.82 2.22 -2.51
CA SER A 58 8.80 2.73 -3.47
C SER A 58 9.90 1.74 -3.85
N SER A 59 9.89 0.52 -3.29
CA SER A 59 10.94 -0.48 -3.54
C SER A 59 10.33 -1.85 -3.84
N PRO A 60 10.03 -2.13 -5.13
CA PRO A 60 9.52 -3.43 -5.54
C PRO A 60 10.47 -4.57 -5.14
N VAL A 61 9.89 -5.71 -4.78
CA VAL A 61 10.63 -6.93 -4.42
C VAL A 61 10.37 -7.99 -5.47
N ILE A 62 11.46 -8.66 -5.89
CA ILE A 62 11.43 -9.80 -6.80
C ILE A 62 11.58 -11.07 -5.97
N PHE A 63 10.63 -11.98 -6.10
CA PHE A 63 10.64 -13.28 -5.42
C PHE A 63 11.35 -14.35 -6.26
N PRO A 64 11.82 -15.45 -5.64
CA PRO A 64 12.50 -16.53 -6.37
C PRO A 64 11.69 -17.19 -7.49
N ASP A 65 10.36 -17.09 -7.43
CA ASP A 65 9.44 -17.55 -8.48
C ASP A 65 9.23 -16.51 -9.59
N GLY A 66 9.99 -15.42 -9.60
CA GLY A 66 9.92 -14.35 -10.58
C GLY A 66 8.81 -13.32 -10.32
N LYS A 67 7.93 -13.53 -9.33
CA LYS A 67 6.88 -12.56 -8.99
C LYS A 67 7.50 -11.24 -8.53
N VAL A 68 7.00 -10.13 -9.07
CA VAL A 68 7.40 -8.78 -8.66
C VAL A 68 6.25 -8.12 -7.93
N MET A 69 6.49 -7.64 -6.71
CA MET A 69 5.47 -6.99 -5.88
C MET A 69 5.94 -5.65 -5.34
N ALA A 70 5.04 -4.68 -5.27
CA ALA A 70 5.31 -3.38 -4.65
C ALA A 70 5.26 -3.40 -3.11
N CYS A 71 5.02 -4.55 -2.48
CA CYS A 71 4.90 -4.67 -1.03
C CYS A 71 5.59 -5.93 -0.53
N ILE A 72 6.42 -5.78 0.51
CA ILE A 72 7.04 -6.89 1.25
C ILE A 72 6.29 -7.24 2.54
N GLY A 73 5.24 -6.46 2.86
CA GLY A 73 4.45 -6.61 4.05
C GLY A 73 3.41 -7.74 3.98
N PRO A 74 2.36 -7.67 4.81
CA PRO A 74 1.34 -8.73 4.96
C PRO A 74 0.68 -9.20 3.65
N LEU A 75 0.65 -8.35 2.63
CA LEU A 75 0.10 -8.68 1.31
C LEU A 75 0.79 -9.86 0.64
N LEU A 76 2.06 -10.13 0.95
CA LEU A 76 2.79 -11.29 0.41
C LEU A 76 2.11 -12.63 0.73
N THR A 77 1.26 -12.65 1.77
CA THR A 77 0.56 -13.85 2.24
C THR A 77 -0.78 -14.09 1.54
N LEU A 78 -1.23 -13.13 0.72
CA LEU A 78 -2.49 -13.23 0.00
C LEU A 78 -2.32 -14.09 -1.25
N ALA A 79 -3.31 -14.95 -1.50
CA ALA A 79 -3.37 -15.77 -2.71
C ALA A 79 -4.02 -15.05 -3.90
N VAL A 80 -4.75 -13.96 -3.61
CA VAL A 80 -5.51 -13.18 -4.60
C VAL A 80 -4.57 -12.22 -5.32
N ASP A 81 -4.71 -12.12 -6.64
CA ASP A 81 -4.06 -11.05 -7.40
C ASP A 81 -4.65 -9.70 -7.02
N HIS A 82 -3.80 -8.73 -6.72
CA HIS A 82 -4.20 -7.41 -6.28
C HIS A 82 -3.32 -6.34 -6.96
N PRO A 83 -3.72 -5.05 -6.96
CA PRO A 83 -3.03 -3.99 -7.69
C PRO A 83 -1.55 -3.75 -7.35
N LEU A 84 -0.99 -4.43 -6.34
CA LEU A 84 0.42 -4.33 -5.95
C LEU A 84 1.24 -5.57 -6.34
N VAL A 85 0.63 -6.54 -7.01
CA VAL A 85 1.33 -7.54 -7.83
C VAL A 85 1.62 -6.86 -9.17
N LEU A 86 2.90 -6.63 -9.46
CA LEU A 86 3.31 -5.81 -10.61
C LEU A 86 3.53 -6.64 -11.87
N GLY A 87 3.89 -7.93 -11.72
CA GLY A 87 4.11 -8.85 -12.84
C GLY A 87 4.94 -10.06 -12.44
N ASN A 88 5.42 -10.81 -13.44
CA ASN A 88 6.30 -11.97 -13.23
C ASN A 88 7.40 -12.08 -14.30
N LEU A 89 8.66 -12.10 -13.86
CA LEU A 89 9.84 -12.14 -14.74
C LEU A 89 10.01 -13.46 -15.52
N GLN A 90 9.24 -14.50 -15.20
CA GLN A 90 9.14 -15.71 -16.02
C GLN A 90 8.36 -15.50 -17.32
N HIS A 91 7.59 -14.41 -17.43
CA HIS A 91 6.66 -14.17 -18.53
C HIS A 91 6.91 -12.85 -19.26
N GLU A 92 7.53 -11.87 -18.58
CA GLU A 92 7.75 -10.53 -19.10
C GLU A 92 9.09 -9.95 -18.64
N SER A 93 9.57 -8.91 -19.32
CA SER A 93 10.82 -8.25 -18.96
C SER A 93 10.66 -7.39 -17.70
N LEU A 94 11.75 -7.17 -16.97
CA LEU A 94 11.75 -6.25 -15.83
C LEU A 94 11.34 -4.83 -16.25
N ALA A 95 11.77 -4.37 -17.42
CA ALA A 95 11.39 -3.06 -17.95
C ALA A 95 9.87 -2.94 -18.09
N THR A 96 9.21 -3.94 -18.68
CA THR A 96 7.74 -3.99 -18.82
C THR A 96 7.02 -3.93 -17.47
N VAL A 97 7.53 -4.65 -16.47
CA VAL A 97 6.97 -4.64 -15.12
C VAL A 97 7.12 -3.26 -14.47
N LEU A 98 8.28 -2.63 -14.64
CA LEU A 98 8.55 -1.30 -14.08
C LEU A 98 7.73 -0.21 -14.79
N ASP A 99 7.58 -0.27 -16.11
CA ASP A 99 6.71 0.66 -16.86
C ASP A 99 5.26 0.56 -16.39
N ARG A 100 4.76 -0.66 -16.15
CA ARG A 100 3.42 -0.87 -15.58
C ARG A 100 3.31 -0.30 -14.17
N ALA A 101 4.34 -0.50 -13.33
CA ALA A 101 4.36 0.06 -11.98
C ALA A 101 4.40 1.60 -12.01
N GLU A 102 5.09 2.19 -12.98
CA GLU A 102 5.27 3.63 -13.15
C GLU A 102 3.93 4.35 -13.37
N VAL A 103 2.99 3.71 -14.05
CA VAL A 103 1.66 4.28 -14.32
C VAL A 103 0.56 3.74 -13.40
N ASN A 104 0.88 2.92 -12.40
CA ASN A 104 -0.11 2.29 -11.50
C ASN A 104 -0.66 3.29 -10.46
N PRO A 105 -1.93 3.73 -10.55
CA PRO A 105 -2.44 4.77 -9.66
C PRO A 105 -2.63 4.30 -8.22
N ILE A 106 -2.95 3.02 -8.02
CA ILE A 106 -3.14 2.44 -6.67
C ILE A 106 -1.83 2.43 -5.90
N LEU A 107 -0.76 1.97 -6.56
CA LEU A 107 0.59 2.00 -6.01
C LEU A 107 0.96 3.43 -5.58
N HIS A 108 0.80 4.39 -6.48
CA HIS A 108 1.26 5.75 -6.24
C HIS A 108 0.38 6.53 -5.26
N MET A 109 -0.92 6.23 -5.17
CA MET A 109 -1.76 6.74 -4.08
C MET A 109 -1.24 6.30 -2.70
N ILE A 110 -0.81 5.04 -2.58
CA ILE A 110 -0.23 4.50 -1.35
C ILE A 110 1.13 5.14 -1.04
N ARG A 111 1.95 5.42 -2.06
CA ARG A 111 3.25 6.09 -1.88
C ARG A 111 3.11 7.55 -1.45
N VAL A 112 2.15 8.29 -2.01
CA VAL A 112 1.99 9.73 -1.77
C VAL A 112 1.20 10.01 -0.50
N TRP A 113 0.04 9.37 -0.34
CA TRP A 113 -0.89 9.66 0.75
C TRP A 113 -1.01 8.49 1.72
N GLY A 114 -0.85 7.27 1.21
CA GLY A 114 -1.10 6.06 1.99
C GLY A 114 -2.45 5.43 1.68
N PRO A 115 -2.72 4.25 2.25
CA PRO A 115 -3.93 3.49 1.97
C PRO A 115 -5.21 4.15 2.49
N TYR A 116 -5.11 5.11 3.43
CA TYR A 116 -6.27 5.91 3.86
C TYR A 116 -6.94 6.60 2.66
N LYS A 117 -6.16 7.05 1.68
CA LYS A 117 -6.69 7.73 0.50
C LYS A 117 -7.54 6.79 -0.36
N LEU A 118 -7.18 5.51 -0.42
CA LEU A 118 -7.97 4.49 -1.10
C LEU A 118 -9.31 4.29 -0.41
N VAL A 119 -9.32 4.20 0.92
CA VAL A 119 -10.55 4.10 1.73
C VAL A 119 -11.46 5.29 1.45
N SER A 120 -10.93 6.52 1.48
CA SER A 120 -11.71 7.73 1.21
C SER A 120 -12.32 7.74 -0.20
N LEU A 121 -11.56 7.32 -1.23
CA LEU A 121 -12.06 7.29 -2.60
C LEU A 121 -13.10 6.18 -2.81
N LEU A 122 -12.87 5.00 -2.25
CA LEU A 122 -13.84 3.90 -2.29
C LEU A 122 -15.15 4.32 -1.63
N GLN A 123 -15.10 5.00 -0.49
CA GLN A 123 -16.28 5.53 0.18
C GLN A 123 -17.02 6.56 -0.69
N GLN A 124 -16.29 7.52 -1.29
CA GLN A 124 -16.86 8.53 -2.18
C GLN A 124 -17.49 7.94 -3.44
N ARG A 125 -17.00 6.79 -3.90
CA ARG A 125 -17.49 6.07 -5.10
C ARG A 125 -18.58 5.05 -4.80
N GLY A 126 -19.13 5.07 -3.58
CA GLY A 126 -20.28 4.24 -3.19
C GLY A 126 -19.92 2.84 -2.68
N PHE A 127 -18.64 2.52 -2.51
CA PHE A 127 -18.19 1.23 -1.97
C PHE A 127 -18.12 1.21 -0.43
N GLY A 128 -18.69 2.21 0.25
CA GLY A 128 -18.62 2.34 1.71
C GLY A 128 -19.10 1.11 2.47
N ALA A 129 -20.15 0.44 1.97
CA ALA A 129 -20.69 -0.78 2.60
C ALA A 129 -19.76 -2.00 2.54
N LEU A 130 -18.72 -1.97 1.69
CA LEU A 130 -17.72 -3.03 1.58
C LEU A 130 -16.49 -2.77 2.44
N LEU A 131 -16.33 -1.53 2.94
CA LEU A 131 -15.16 -1.14 3.73
C LEU A 131 -15.22 -1.79 5.11
N PRO A 132 -14.04 -2.10 5.70
CA PRO A 132 -13.95 -2.45 7.11
C PRO A 132 -14.60 -1.42 8.02
N GLU A 133 -15.27 -1.91 9.07
CA GLU A 133 -15.83 -1.06 10.12
C GLU A 133 -14.73 -0.42 10.98
N GLU A 134 -13.62 -1.13 11.16
CA GLU A 134 -12.50 -0.69 12.00
C GLU A 134 -11.13 -1.06 11.41
N TYR A 135 -10.14 -0.24 11.74
CA TYR A 135 -8.73 -0.41 11.37
C TYR A 135 -7.85 -0.40 12.61
N ILE A 136 -6.72 -1.12 12.54
CA ILE A 136 -5.71 -1.08 13.60
C ILE A 136 -5.04 0.30 13.63
N CYS A 137 -5.10 0.97 14.78
CA CYS A 137 -4.47 2.26 14.99
C CYS A 137 -2.95 2.18 14.74
N ASN A 138 -2.41 3.20 14.07
CA ASN A 138 -0.99 3.31 13.72
C ASN A 138 -0.46 2.18 12.81
N SER A 139 -1.34 1.57 12.00
CA SER A 139 -0.99 0.50 11.07
C SER A 139 -1.55 0.75 9.67
N ILE A 140 -0.75 1.34 8.77
CA ILE A 140 -1.13 1.46 7.36
C ILE A 140 -1.17 0.09 6.65
N CYS A 141 -0.35 -0.86 7.11
CA CYS A 141 -0.30 -2.20 6.55
C CYS A 141 -1.61 -2.98 6.78
N ASP A 142 -2.29 -2.73 7.90
CA ASP A 142 -3.61 -3.31 8.20
C ASP A 142 -4.64 -2.85 7.16
N VAL A 143 -4.69 -1.55 6.89
CA VAL A 143 -5.60 -0.97 5.89
C VAL A 143 -5.40 -1.65 4.52
N CYS A 144 -4.15 -1.71 4.02
CA CYS A 144 -3.86 -2.43 2.77
C CYS A 144 -4.31 -3.89 2.84
N TYR A 145 -4.02 -4.60 3.93
CA TYR A 145 -4.34 -6.02 4.05
C TYR A 145 -5.85 -6.26 4.01
N GLN A 146 -6.63 -5.46 4.74
CA GLN A 146 -8.09 -5.56 4.75
C GLN A 146 -8.69 -5.25 3.37
N LEU A 147 -8.22 -4.18 2.70
CA LEU A 147 -8.70 -3.83 1.35
C LEU A 147 -8.37 -4.94 0.32
N MET A 148 -7.14 -5.45 0.34
CA MET A 148 -6.67 -6.40 -0.68
C MET A 148 -7.10 -7.85 -0.43
N THR A 149 -7.58 -8.17 0.78
CA THR A 149 -8.15 -9.51 1.08
C THR A 149 -9.57 -9.64 0.52
N ASN A 150 -10.29 -8.54 0.34
CA ASN A 150 -11.66 -8.55 -0.17
C ASN A 150 -11.67 -8.39 -1.71
N GLU A 151 -12.02 -9.45 -2.43
CA GLU A 151 -12.05 -9.44 -3.89
C GLU A 151 -12.97 -8.36 -4.50
N GLN A 152 -14.06 -7.99 -3.82
CA GLN A 152 -14.94 -6.93 -4.30
C GLN A 152 -14.26 -5.56 -4.22
N LEU A 153 -13.53 -5.30 -3.14
CA LEU A 153 -12.72 -4.10 -3.00
C LEU A 153 -11.55 -4.10 -3.97
N VAL A 154 -10.89 -5.23 -4.21
CA VAL A 154 -9.86 -5.36 -5.25
C VAL A 154 -10.40 -5.00 -6.62
N ARG A 155 -11.59 -5.50 -7.00
CA ARG A 155 -12.26 -5.11 -8.25
C ARG A 155 -12.56 -3.62 -8.29
N ALA A 156 -13.05 -3.04 -7.19
CA ALA A 156 -13.29 -1.60 -7.10
C ALA A 156 -11.99 -0.79 -7.23
N LEU A 157 -10.88 -1.26 -6.66
CA LEU A 157 -9.58 -0.62 -6.81
C LEU A 157 -9.08 -0.65 -8.26
N HIS A 158 -9.31 -1.75 -8.99
CA HIS A 158 -9.02 -1.77 -10.43
C HIS A 158 -9.86 -0.74 -11.19
N GLN A 159 -11.15 -0.59 -10.87
CA GLN A 159 -11.99 0.45 -11.48
C GLN A 159 -11.48 1.87 -11.17
N LEU A 160 -10.96 2.11 -9.96
CA LEU A 160 -10.33 3.39 -9.63
C LEU A 160 -9.01 3.61 -10.39
N ALA A 161 -8.26 2.54 -10.66
CA ALA A 161 -7.02 2.62 -11.41
C ALA A 161 -7.26 3.01 -12.88
N ASP A 162 -8.40 2.64 -13.44
CA ASP A 162 -8.77 2.92 -14.83
C ASP A 162 -9.41 4.31 -15.03
N ASP A 163 -9.66 5.06 -13.95
CA ASP A 163 -10.27 6.39 -14.01
C ASP A 163 -9.23 7.47 -14.37
N GLU A 164 -9.43 8.14 -15.51
CA GLU A 164 -8.49 9.15 -16.03
C GLU A 164 -8.26 10.34 -15.09
N GLU A 165 -9.30 10.78 -14.37
CA GLU A 165 -9.16 11.91 -13.44
C GLU A 165 -8.35 11.50 -12.22
N ILE A 166 -8.51 10.26 -11.76
CA ILE A 166 -7.65 9.68 -10.72
C ILE A 166 -6.21 9.55 -11.22
N GLN A 167 -5.99 9.05 -12.43
CA GLN A 167 -4.65 8.93 -13.01
C GLN A 167 -3.95 10.29 -13.08
N LYS A 168 -4.61 11.33 -13.59
CA LYS A 168 -4.07 12.71 -13.65
C LYS A 168 -3.77 13.23 -12.25
N LEU A 169 -4.71 13.09 -11.31
CA LEU A 169 -4.52 13.53 -9.92
C LEU A 169 -3.27 12.88 -9.29
N VAL A 170 -3.12 11.57 -9.46
CA VAL A 170 -1.98 10.81 -8.92
C VAL A 170 -0.68 11.23 -9.60
N ALA A 171 -0.67 11.41 -10.92
CA ALA A 171 0.49 11.86 -11.66
C ALA A 171 0.99 13.24 -11.15
N TYR A 172 0.09 14.22 -11.03
CA TYR A 172 0.44 15.53 -10.47
C TYR A 172 0.92 15.45 -9.02
N ALA A 173 0.31 14.57 -8.23
CA ALA A 173 0.72 14.40 -6.84
C ALA A 173 2.12 13.78 -6.72
N ARG A 174 2.49 12.83 -7.57
CA ARG A 174 3.87 12.31 -7.63
C ARG A 174 4.87 13.40 -7.99
N LEU A 175 4.55 14.22 -8.99
CA LEU A 175 5.39 15.35 -9.36
C LEU A 175 5.56 16.32 -8.18
N TYR A 176 4.47 16.67 -7.52
CA TYR A 176 4.48 17.67 -6.45
C TYR A 176 5.14 17.17 -5.14
N TYR A 177 4.76 15.97 -4.67
CA TYR A 177 5.20 15.46 -3.37
C TYR A 177 6.49 14.64 -3.44
N LEU A 178 6.74 13.93 -4.54
CA LEU A 178 7.88 13.02 -4.68
C LEU A 178 8.94 13.55 -5.66
N HIS A 179 8.64 14.62 -6.40
CA HIS A 179 9.50 15.16 -7.45
C HIS A 179 9.79 14.14 -8.57
N GLU A 180 8.81 13.28 -8.86
CA GLU A 180 8.89 12.23 -9.88
C GLU A 180 8.00 12.61 -11.08
N PRO A 181 8.56 13.11 -12.21
CA PRO A 181 7.78 13.63 -13.33
C PRO A 181 7.24 12.55 -14.28
N THR A 182 7.81 11.36 -14.22
CA THR A 182 7.66 10.34 -15.26
C THR A 182 6.20 9.94 -15.56
N MET A 183 5.34 9.79 -14.54
CA MET A 183 3.92 9.51 -14.79
C MET A 183 3.19 10.64 -15.50
N VAL A 184 3.52 11.91 -15.20
CA VAL A 184 2.95 13.08 -15.90
C VAL A 184 3.42 13.09 -17.36
N GLU A 185 4.69 12.77 -17.60
CA GLU A 185 5.25 12.66 -18.95
C GLU A 185 4.53 11.56 -19.75
N PHE A 186 4.25 10.41 -19.14
CA PHE A 186 3.44 9.35 -19.78
C PHE A 186 2.00 9.81 -20.09
N CYS A 187 1.33 10.46 -19.14
CA CYS A 187 -0.04 10.96 -19.35
C CYS A 187 -0.13 12.02 -20.46
N THR A 188 0.90 12.86 -20.60
CA THR A 188 0.95 13.92 -21.62
C THR A 188 1.42 13.41 -22.99
N ALA A 189 2.35 12.46 -23.04
CA ALA A 189 2.82 11.84 -24.29
C ALA A 189 1.72 11.02 -24.99
N ASN A 190 0.86 10.34 -24.21
CA ASN A 190 -0.27 9.58 -24.77
C ASN A 190 -1.41 10.47 -25.31
N HIS A 191 -1.41 11.78 -25.06
CA HIS A 191 -2.30 12.74 -25.74
C HIS A 191 -1.78 13.15 -27.14
N VAL A 192 -0.56 12.76 -27.51
CA VAL A 192 0.13 13.21 -28.74
C VAL A 192 0.39 12.07 -29.73
N MET A 193 0.08 10.81 -29.42
CA MET A 193 0.18 9.71 -30.38
C MET A 193 -1.19 9.40 -31.02
N PRO A 194 -1.35 9.59 -32.34
CA PRO A 194 -2.59 9.25 -33.03
C PRO A 194 -2.83 7.74 -32.93
N GLN A 195 -4.11 7.37 -32.79
CA GLN A 195 -4.58 6.00 -33.02
C GLN A 195 -3.94 5.46 -34.30
N GLN A 196 -3.04 4.49 -34.15
CA GLN A 196 -2.50 3.79 -35.30
C GLN A 196 -3.60 2.84 -35.81
N LEU A 197 -3.89 3.06 -37.10
CA LEU A 197 -4.79 2.35 -38.00
C LEU A 197 -4.64 0.82 -37.96
#